data_AF-A0A1E1WG70-F1
#
_entry.id   AF-A0A1E1WG70-F1
#
_cell.length_a   1.000
_cell.length_b   1.000
_cell.length_c   1.000
_cell.angle_alpha   90.00
_cell.angle_beta   90.00
_cell.angle_gamma   90.00
#
_symmetry.space_group_name_H-M   'P 1'
#
loop_
_entity.id
_entity.type
_entity.pdbx_description
1 polymer ?
#
loop_
_entity_poly.entity_id
_entity_poly.type
_entity_poly.pdbx_seq_one_letter_code
_entity_poly.pdbx_strand_id
1 'polypeptide(L)'
;MSNMSYEIAYSLADDGPQPVSRTYQYRKVMKPMLERKRRARINRCLDELKELMVSALQSEGENVAKLEKADILELTVRHLHKLRRQRRLSLNPTVDADRFRAGFTHAANEVSRCLASIPGVDVRLGTQLMTHLGHRLNDMQRAAAGADTPPA
;
A
#
# COMPACT_ATOMS: atom_id res chain seq x y z
N MET A 1 -81.43 35.49 -22.83
CA MET A 1 -80.79 35.65 -21.50
C MET A 1 -80.44 34.26 -20.99
N SER A 2 -79.29 34.16 -20.31
CA SER A 2 -78.79 32.98 -19.58
C SER A 2 -77.86 32.02 -20.34
N ASN A 3 -76.67 32.52 -20.68
CA ASN A 3 -75.43 31.73 -20.75
C ASN A 3 -74.40 32.39 -19.81
N MET A 4 -74.57 32.24 -18.49
CA MET A 4 -73.67 32.85 -17.49
C MET A 4 -73.60 31.98 -16.22
N SER A 5 -73.34 30.68 -16.37
CA SER A 5 -73.22 29.80 -15.19
C SER A 5 -72.11 28.75 -15.30
N TYR A 6 -71.20 28.87 -16.27
CA TYR A 6 -70.13 27.89 -16.47
C TYR A 6 -68.73 28.29 -15.98
N GLU A 7 -68.52 29.45 -15.35
CA GLU A 7 -67.13 29.98 -15.20
C GLU A 7 -66.69 30.38 -13.78
N ILE A 8 -67.38 30.03 -12.69
CA ILE A 8 -67.00 30.55 -11.35
C ILE A 8 -66.62 29.47 -10.29
N ALA A 9 -66.71 28.17 -10.59
CA ALA A 9 -66.45 27.14 -9.57
C ALA A 9 -65.12 26.37 -9.69
N TYR A 10 -64.20 26.74 -10.59
CA TYR A 10 -62.98 25.97 -10.88
C TYR A 10 -61.65 26.75 -10.74
N SER A 11 -61.55 27.73 -9.83
CA SER A 11 -60.31 28.50 -9.63
C SER A 11 -59.79 28.59 -8.20
N LEU A 12 -59.84 27.50 -7.45
CA LEU A 12 -58.99 27.32 -6.25
C LEU A 12 -58.39 25.91 -6.25
N ALA A 13 -57.71 25.56 -7.34
CA ALA A 13 -56.62 24.61 -7.26
C ALA A 13 -55.46 25.34 -6.55
N ASP A 14 -55.39 25.14 -5.24
CA ASP A 14 -54.21 25.40 -4.42
C ASP A 14 -53.02 24.64 -5.05
N ASP A 15 -52.23 25.34 -5.88
CA ASP A 15 -50.98 24.83 -6.45
C ASP A 15 -49.90 24.88 -5.35
N GLY A 16 -50.09 24.07 -4.32
CA GLY A 16 -49.03 23.68 -3.41
C GLY A 16 -48.01 22.82 -4.19
N PRO A 17 -46.70 22.98 -3.97
CA PRO A 17 -45.70 22.23 -4.72
C PRO A 17 -45.89 20.74 -4.46
N GLN A 18 -46.36 19.99 -5.47
CA GLN A 18 -46.55 18.55 -5.35
C GLN A 18 -45.23 17.89 -4.89
N PRO A 19 -45.29 16.93 -3.94
CA PRO A 19 -44.09 16.27 -3.45
C PRO A 19 -43.46 15.47 -4.60
N VAL A 20 -42.35 16.00 -5.12
CA VAL A 20 -41.51 15.32 -6.13
C VAL A 20 -41.30 13.86 -5.72
N SER A 21 -41.73 12.93 -6.57
CA SER A 21 -41.64 11.49 -6.31
C SER A 21 -40.24 11.10 -5.83
N ARG A 22 -40.16 10.25 -4.79
CA ARG A 22 -38.88 9.73 -4.25
C ARG A 22 -37.97 9.20 -5.36
N THR A 23 -38.52 8.57 -6.39
CA THR A 23 -37.76 8.06 -7.54
C THR A 23 -37.16 9.20 -8.39
N TYR A 24 -37.88 10.31 -8.55
CA TYR A 24 -37.40 11.51 -9.25
C TYR A 24 -36.28 12.20 -8.47
N GLN A 25 -36.48 12.43 -7.16
CA GLN A 25 -35.46 12.97 -6.25
C GLN A 25 -34.17 12.13 -6.29
N TYR A 26 -34.30 10.80 -6.25
CA TYR A 26 -33.16 9.90 -6.36
C TYR A 26 -32.42 10.06 -7.69
N ARG A 27 -33.12 10.01 -8.83
CA ARG A 27 -32.49 10.05 -10.15
C ARG A 27 -31.86 11.39 -10.48
N LYS A 28 -32.49 12.50 -10.08
CA LYS A 28 -32.08 13.85 -10.48
C LYS A 28 -31.17 14.55 -9.48
N VAL A 29 -31.24 14.19 -8.20
CA VAL A 29 -30.46 14.86 -7.14
C VAL A 29 -29.48 13.89 -6.51
N MET A 30 -29.98 12.79 -5.94
CA MET A 30 -29.16 11.90 -5.11
C MET A 30 -28.12 11.12 -5.93
N LYS A 31 -28.50 10.56 -7.08
CA LYS A 31 -27.60 9.80 -7.96
C LYS A 31 -26.46 10.67 -8.53
N PRO A 32 -26.70 11.88 -9.09
CA PRO A 32 -25.62 12.77 -9.51
C PRO A 32 -24.70 13.21 -8.37
N MET A 33 -25.27 13.48 -7.18
CA MET A 33 -24.47 13.82 -6.00
C MET A 33 -23.56 12.67 -5.56
N LEU A 34 -24.07 11.44 -5.52
CA LEU A 34 -23.29 10.25 -5.15
C LEU A 34 -22.15 9.99 -6.15
N GLU A 35 -22.41 10.16 -7.45
CA GLU A 35 -21.37 10.02 -8.47
C GLU A 35 -20.31 11.12 -8.35
N ARG A 36 -20.71 12.36 -8.04
CA ARG A 36 -19.74 13.43 -7.76
C ARG A 36 -18.86 13.09 -6.56
N LYS A 37 -19.44 12.56 -5.47
CA LYS A 37 -18.69 12.10 -4.28
C LYS A 37 -17.75 10.94 -4.61
N ARG A 38 -18.20 9.99 -5.42
CA ARG A 38 -17.36 8.88 -5.91
C ARG A 38 -16.18 9.39 -6.75
N ARG A 39 -16.42 10.28 -7.70
CA ARG A 39 -15.36 10.89 -8.54
C ARG A 39 -14.35 11.68 -7.72
N ALA A 40 -14.82 12.46 -6.75
CA ALA A 40 -13.95 13.19 -5.83
C ALA A 40 -13.03 12.23 -5.04
N ARG A 41 -13.59 11.11 -4.54
CA ARG A 41 -12.78 10.08 -3.86
C ARG A 41 -11.74 9.46 -4.79
N ILE A 42 -12.13 9.09 -6.02
CA ILE A 42 -11.20 8.50 -6.99
C ILE A 42 -10.04 9.47 -7.31
N ASN A 43 -10.35 10.75 -7.56
CA ASN A 43 -9.31 11.73 -7.87
C ASN A 43 -8.35 11.92 -6.68
N ARG A 44 -8.86 12.00 -5.45
CA ARG A 44 -7.99 12.09 -4.25
C ARG A 44 -7.02 10.91 -4.16
N CYS A 45 -7.51 9.69 -4.37
CA CYS A 45 -6.64 8.51 -4.35
C CYS A 45 -5.61 8.53 -5.48
N LEU A 46 -5.96 9.04 -6.68
CA LEU A 46 -5.02 9.18 -7.78
C LEU A 46 -3.94 10.24 -7.51
N ASP A 47 -4.31 11.34 -6.86
CA ASP A 47 -3.38 12.40 -6.49
C ASP A 47 -2.39 11.90 -5.43
N GLU A 48 -2.88 11.22 -4.39
CA GLU A 48 -2.04 10.56 -3.38
C GLU A 48 -1.11 9.51 -4.02
N LEU A 49 -1.64 8.72 -4.94
CA LEU A 49 -0.86 7.71 -5.64
C LEU A 49 0.25 8.33 -6.50
N LYS A 50 -0.04 9.46 -7.15
CA LYS A 50 0.96 10.23 -7.90
C LYS A 50 2.09 10.70 -6.99
N GLU A 51 1.78 11.27 -5.83
CA GLU A 51 2.79 11.74 -4.88
C GLU A 51 3.70 10.60 -4.40
N LEU A 52 3.11 9.45 -4.05
CA LEU A 52 3.86 8.26 -3.65
C LEU A 52 4.77 7.75 -4.77
N MET A 53 4.28 7.72 -6.02
CA MET A 53 5.07 7.27 -7.16
C MET A 53 6.19 8.25 -7.50
N VAL A 54 5.95 9.56 -7.43
CA VAL A 54 7.01 10.56 -7.64
C VAL A 54 8.13 10.39 -6.62
N SER A 55 7.79 10.23 -5.33
CA SER A 55 8.76 9.99 -4.26
C SER A 55 9.56 8.69 -4.49
N ALA A 56 8.86 7.59 -4.81
CA ALA A 56 9.49 6.30 -5.05
C ALA A 56 10.44 6.33 -6.27
N LEU A 57 10.02 6.96 -7.37
CA LEU A 57 10.79 7.01 -8.63
C LEU A 57 11.95 8.01 -8.56
N GLN A 58 11.80 9.13 -7.84
CA GLN A 58 12.91 10.04 -7.58
C GLN A 58 14.05 9.36 -6.80
N SER A 59 13.72 8.49 -5.85
CA SER A 59 14.73 7.68 -5.13
C SER A 59 15.49 6.70 -6.03
N GLU A 60 14.90 6.36 -7.19
CA GLU A 60 15.48 5.49 -8.21
C GLU A 60 16.16 6.29 -9.34
N GLY A 61 16.19 7.63 -9.26
CA GLY A 61 16.82 8.53 -10.23
C GLY A 61 15.94 8.89 -11.43
N GLU A 62 14.65 8.53 -11.42
CA GLU A 62 13.70 8.89 -12.48
C GLU A 62 12.98 10.21 -12.15
N ASN A 63 12.88 11.11 -13.13
CA ASN A 63 12.24 12.41 -12.93
C ASN A 63 10.83 12.42 -13.54
N VAL A 64 9.82 12.52 -12.68
CA VAL A 64 8.44 12.15 -13.05
C VAL A 64 7.42 13.25 -12.73
N ALA A 65 7.81 14.52 -12.93
CA ALA A 65 7.00 15.69 -12.60
C ALA A 65 5.65 15.77 -13.35
N LYS A 66 5.46 15.02 -14.44
CA LYS A 66 4.22 14.97 -15.22
C LYS A 66 3.78 13.53 -15.44
N LEU A 67 2.91 13.05 -14.54
CA LEU A 67 2.20 11.79 -14.70
C LEU A 67 0.75 12.03 -15.13
N GLU A 68 0.33 11.39 -16.21
CA GLU A 68 -1.08 11.31 -16.59
C GLU A 68 -1.79 10.21 -15.78
N LYS A 69 -3.13 10.19 -15.81
CA LYS A 69 -3.92 9.21 -15.04
C LYS A 69 -3.64 7.77 -15.44
N ALA A 70 -3.39 7.50 -16.72
CA ALA A 70 -3.03 6.18 -17.20
C ALA A 70 -1.64 5.76 -16.68
N ASP A 71 -0.66 6.68 -16.77
CA ASP A 71 0.70 6.44 -16.28
C ASP A 71 0.74 6.18 -14.78
N ILE A 72 -0.01 6.94 -13.97
CA ILE A 72 -0.10 6.73 -12.51
C ILE A 72 -0.51 5.28 -12.23
N LEU A 73 -1.55 4.79 -12.91
CA LEU A 73 -2.04 3.43 -12.72
C LEU A 73 -1.04 2.38 -13.20
N GLU A 74 -0.46 2.57 -14.39
CA GLU A 74 0.49 1.63 -14.96
C GLU A 74 1.78 1.53 -14.14
N LEU A 75 2.37 2.67 -13.79
CA LEU A 75 3.61 2.73 -12.99
C LEU A 75 3.39 2.16 -11.60
N THR A 76 2.24 2.44 -10.98
CA THR A 76 1.91 1.84 -9.68
C THR A 76 1.86 0.33 -9.78
N VAL A 77 1.17 -0.23 -10.78
CA VAL A 77 1.08 -1.69 -10.95
C VAL A 77 2.46 -2.29 -11.19
N ARG A 78 3.27 -1.67 -12.05
CA ARG A 78 4.66 -2.10 -12.32
C ARG A 78 5.52 -2.05 -11.06
N HIS A 79 5.39 -1.00 -10.25
CA HIS A 79 6.11 -0.82 -9.00
C HIS A 79 5.67 -1.86 -7.96
N LEU A 80 4.38 -2.15 -7.82
CA LEU A 80 3.89 -3.23 -6.97
C LEU A 80 4.44 -4.59 -7.39
N HIS A 81 4.48 -4.89 -8.70
CA HIS A 81 5.12 -6.11 -9.18
C HIS A 81 6.62 -6.16 -8.85
N LYS A 82 7.33 -5.04 -8.98
CA LYS A 82 8.75 -4.92 -8.59
C LYS A 82 8.94 -5.19 -7.10
N LEU A 83 8.15 -4.54 -6.24
CA LEU A 83 8.20 -4.74 -4.80
C LEU A 83 7.85 -6.19 -4.41
N ARG A 84 6.90 -6.83 -5.10
CA ARG A 84 6.57 -8.25 -4.90
C ARG A 84 7.75 -9.16 -5.21
N ARG A 85 8.43 -8.94 -6.36
CA ARG A 85 9.63 -9.70 -6.73
C ARG A 85 10.77 -9.50 -5.72
N GLN A 86 10.91 -8.29 -5.19
CA GLN A 86 11.88 -7.96 -4.15
C GLN A 86 11.47 -8.43 -2.75
N ARG A 87 10.31 -9.11 -2.60
CA ARG A 87 9.73 -9.49 -1.29
C ARG A 87 9.55 -8.32 -0.30
N ARG A 88 9.41 -7.10 -0.81
CA ARG A 88 9.24 -5.87 -0.02
C ARG A 88 7.78 -5.49 0.28
N LEU A 89 6.81 -6.13 -0.40
CA LEU A 89 5.38 -5.90 -0.13
C LEU A 89 4.86 -6.69 1.08
N SER A 90 5.54 -7.77 1.43
CA SER A 90 5.22 -8.52 2.63
C SER A 90 6.06 -7.96 3.77
N LEU A 91 5.41 -7.38 4.78
CA LEU A 91 5.96 -7.30 6.14
C LEU A 91 6.08 -8.74 6.64
N ASN A 92 7.02 -9.50 6.07
CA ASN A 92 7.23 -10.88 6.44
C ASN A 92 8.38 -10.89 7.44
N PRO A 93 8.14 -11.24 8.71
CA PRO A 93 9.21 -11.36 9.70
C PRO A 93 10.37 -12.25 9.23
N THR A 94 10.09 -13.17 8.30
CA THR A 94 11.08 -14.01 7.62
C THR A 94 12.07 -13.24 6.75
N VAL A 95 11.65 -12.15 6.09
CA VAL A 95 12.54 -11.31 5.25
C VAL A 95 13.47 -10.48 6.12
N ASP A 96 13.00 -10.00 7.27
CA ASP A 96 13.84 -9.30 8.23
C ASP A 96 14.83 -10.26 8.91
N ALA A 97 14.39 -11.49 9.23
CA ALA A 97 15.26 -12.55 9.74
C ALA A 97 16.32 -12.96 8.70
N ASP A 98 15.96 -13.09 7.42
CA ASP A 98 16.87 -13.39 6.32
C ASP A 98 17.90 -12.25 6.11
N ARG A 99 17.45 -11.00 6.18
CA ARG A 99 18.31 -9.82 6.04
C ARG A 99 19.26 -9.69 7.23
N PHE A 100 18.77 -9.90 8.45
CA PHE A 100 19.60 -9.94 9.66
C PHE A 100 20.63 -11.07 9.56
N ARG A 101 20.22 -12.27 9.12
CA ARG A 101 21.09 -13.43 8.91
C ARG A 101 22.20 -13.13 7.89
N ALA A 102 21.86 -12.53 6.76
CA ALA A 102 22.85 -12.12 5.76
C ALA A 102 23.86 -11.12 6.34
N GLY A 103 23.39 -10.14 7.12
CA GLY A 103 24.24 -9.17 7.81
C GLY A 103 25.14 -9.82 8.88
N PHE A 104 24.60 -10.76 9.66
CA PHE A 104 25.35 -11.50 10.68
C PHE A 104 26.46 -12.35 10.05
N THR A 105 26.16 -13.08 8.98
CA THR A 105 27.16 -13.86 8.23
C THR A 105 28.25 -12.96 7.65
N HIS A 106 27.88 -11.79 7.13
CA HIS A 106 28.86 -10.81 6.64
C HIS A 106 29.77 -10.32 7.77
N ALA A 107 29.22 -9.96 8.93
CA ALA A 107 29.98 -9.54 10.09
C ALA A 107 30.91 -10.65 10.60
N ALA A 108 30.45 -11.90 10.67
CA ALA A 108 31.28 -13.04 11.06
C ALA A 108 32.44 -13.29 10.09
N ASN A 109 32.20 -13.16 8.79
CA ASN A 109 33.26 -13.26 7.78
C ASN A 109 34.29 -12.14 7.93
N GLU A 110 33.85 -10.92 8.27
CA GLU A 110 34.74 -9.80 8.51
C GLU A 110 35.58 -9.99 9.79
N VAL A 111 34.98 -10.53 10.85
CA VAL A 111 35.72 -10.96 12.06
C VAL A 111 36.78 -11.99 11.70
N SER A 112 36.45 -12.98 10.87
CA SER A 112 37.42 -13.98 10.39
C SER A 112 38.58 -13.33 9.61
N ARG A 113 38.28 -12.37 8.73
CA ARG A 113 39.31 -11.61 8.00
C ARG A 113 40.20 -10.80 8.93
N CYS A 114 39.61 -10.05 9.85
CA CYS A 114 40.36 -9.25 10.82
C CYS A 114 41.30 -10.12 11.66
N LEU A 115 40.80 -11.24 12.19
CA LEU A 115 41.63 -12.18 12.96
C LEU A 115 42.77 -12.79 12.15
N ALA A 116 42.56 -13.07 10.86
CA ALA A 116 43.61 -13.55 9.97
C ALA A 116 44.65 -12.48 9.61
N SER A 117 44.28 -11.21 9.64
CA SER A 117 45.16 -10.08 9.30
C SER A 117 46.07 -9.63 10.44
N ILE A 118 45.76 -10.00 11.69
CA ILE A 118 46.53 -9.58 12.87
C ILE A 118 47.63 -10.62 13.17
N PRO A 119 48.92 -10.26 13.03
CA PRO A 119 50.01 -11.16 13.35
C PRO A 119 50.04 -11.47 14.85
N GLY A 120 50.11 -12.76 15.21
CA GLY A 120 50.19 -13.22 16.60
C GLY A 120 48.85 -13.56 17.27
N VAL A 121 47.72 -13.50 16.56
CA VAL A 121 46.45 -14.02 17.07
C VAL A 121 46.49 -15.55 17.19
N ASP A 122 46.04 -16.06 18.33
CA ASP A 122 45.92 -17.49 18.56
C ASP A 122 44.85 -18.11 17.63
N VAL A 123 45.29 -19.04 16.77
CA VAL A 123 44.46 -19.79 15.84
C VAL A 123 43.35 -20.57 16.58
N ARG A 124 43.61 -20.99 17.83
CA ARG A 124 42.61 -21.68 18.66
C ARG A 124 41.50 -20.73 19.10
N LEU A 125 41.83 -19.49 19.45
CA LEU A 125 40.84 -18.47 19.77
C LEU A 125 39.99 -18.11 18.55
N GLY A 126 40.61 -17.96 17.38
CA GLY A 126 39.88 -17.68 16.14
C GLY A 126 38.92 -18.79 15.74
N THR A 127 39.36 -20.05 15.85
CA THR A 127 38.49 -21.22 15.58
C THR A 127 37.36 -21.34 16.59
N GLN A 128 37.60 -21.10 17.88
CA GLN A 128 36.56 -21.07 18.91
C GLN A 128 35.52 -19.97 18.66
N LEU A 129 35.96 -18.76 18.33
CA LEU A 129 35.05 -17.63 18.07
C LEU A 129 34.18 -17.89 16.84
N MET A 130 34.77 -18.36 15.73
CA MET A 130 34.01 -18.66 14.52
C MET A 130 33.02 -19.81 14.72
N THR A 131 33.41 -20.82 15.50
CA THR A 131 32.51 -21.92 15.90
C THR A 131 31.34 -21.39 16.73
N HIS A 132 31.59 -20.51 17.70
CA HIS A 132 30.54 -19.89 18.49
C HIS A 132 29.58 -19.02 17.64
N LEU A 133 30.11 -18.22 16.71
CA LEU A 133 29.31 -17.43 15.78
C LEU A 133 28.45 -18.33 14.87
N GLY A 134 29.00 -19.45 14.40
CA GLY A 134 28.27 -20.45 13.62
C GLY A 134 27.12 -21.11 14.41
N HIS A 135 27.36 -21.50 15.66
CA HIS A 135 26.30 -22.05 16.52
C HIS A 135 25.19 -21.04 16.78
N ARG A 136 25.53 -19.77 17.06
CA ARG A 136 24.54 -18.70 17.26
C ARG A 136 23.70 -18.46 16.02
N LEU A 137 24.31 -18.52 14.82
CA LEU A 137 23.58 -18.43 13.57
C LEU A 137 22.55 -19.56 13.39
N ASN A 138 22.94 -20.79 13.75
CA ASN A 138 22.06 -21.96 13.67
C ASN A 138 20.92 -21.90 14.72
N ASP A 139 21.20 -21.42 15.93
CA ASP A 139 20.15 -21.21 16.95
C ASP A 139 19.10 -20.20 16.46
N MET A 140 19.54 -19.11 15.82
CA MET A 140 18.64 -18.13 15.20
C MET A 140 17.83 -18.73 14.04
N GLN A 141 18.41 -19.65 13.25
CA GLN A 141 17.68 -20.37 12.20
C GLN A 141 16.57 -21.25 12.77
N ARG A 142 16.83 -21.94 13.89
CA ARG A 142 15.84 -22.78 14.58
C ARG A 142 14.72 -21.94 15.21
N ALA A 143 15.07 -20.80 15.79
CA ALA A 143 14.08 -19.86 16.33
C ALA A 143 13.17 -19.28 15.23
N ALA A 144 13.71 -18.96 14.05
CA ALA A 144 12.93 -18.46 12.93
C ALA A 144 12.03 -19.53 12.29
N ALA A 145 12.48 -20.79 12.25
CA ALA A 145 11.69 -21.91 11.70
C ALA A 145 10.62 -22.44 12.66
N GLY A 146 10.78 -22.24 13.98
CA GLY A 146 9.84 -22.72 15.00
C GLY A 146 8.54 -21.92 15.13
N ALA A 147 8.41 -20.78 14.44
CA ALA A 147 7.22 -19.94 14.50
C ALA A 147 6.07 -20.39 13.56
N ASP A 148 6.26 -21.44 12.78
CA ASP A 148 5.38 -21.80 11.65
C ASP A 148 4.59 -23.11 11.84
N THR A 149 4.46 -23.64 13.07
CA THR A 149 3.54 -24.76 13.34
C THR A 149 2.14 -24.24 13.68
N PRO A 150 1.12 -24.45 12.81
CA PRO A 150 -0.26 -24.15 13.16
C PRO A 150 -0.72 -25.11 14.27
N PRO A 151 -1.45 -24.66 15.30
CA PRO A 151 -2.16 -25.58 16.18
C PRO A 151 -3.22 -26.33 15.37
N ALA A 152 -3.24 -27.65 15.53
CA ALA A 152 -4.28 -28.54 15.01
C ALA A 152 -5.63 -28.30 15.71
#